data_AF-A0A351NYM9-F1
#
_entry.id   AF-A0A351NYM9-F1
#
_cell.length_a   1.000
_cell.length_b   1.000
_cell.length_c   1.000
_cell.angle_alpha   90.00
_cell.angle_beta   90.00
_cell.angle_gamma   90.00
#
_symmetry.space_group_name_H-M   'P 1'
#
loop_
_entity.id
_entity.type
_entity.pdbx_description
1 polymer ?
#
loop_
_entity_poly.entity_id
_entity_poly.type
_entity_poly.pdbx_seq_one_letter_code
_entity_poly.pdbx_strand_id
1 'polypeptide(L)'
;AFKNAPVYSRFLFFFERHGLVGLLLSGRDTFIAELWMLFSQKNIFLGFLFGNGVSYYADFTKYSVEMDLLDMFFWHGLSGIALVVVTFFYLSHRSWANYSDDNYPFARTIFTTNLMLLAISNFSGHIFTSGMLAFIWPCFVMLAYYDPRRVTEK
;
A
#
# COMPACT_ATOMS: atom_id res chain seq x y z
N ALA A 1 15.52 -18.48 28.23
CA ALA A 1 14.15 -18.81 27.83
C ALA A 1 13.87 -18.50 26.34
N PHE A 2 14.25 -17.33 25.81
CA PHE A 2 13.96 -16.96 24.41
C PHE A 2 14.71 -17.74 23.30
N LYS A 3 15.86 -18.36 23.59
CA LYS A 3 16.68 -19.08 22.58
C LYS A 3 16.06 -20.38 22.05
N ASN A 4 15.13 -21.00 22.78
CA ASN A 4 14.50 -22.27 22.40
C ASN A 4 13.10 -22.09 21.81
N ALA A 5 12.64 -20.85 21.62
CA ALA A 5 11.37 -20.60 20.98
C ALA A 5 11.49 -20.89 19.47
N PRO A 6 10.55 -21.62 18.86
CA PRO A 6 10.54 -21.86 17.40
C PRO A 6 10.45 -20.56 16.58
N VAL A 7 10.02 -19.47 17.20
CA VAL A 7 10.05 -18.12 16.61
C VAL A 7 11.47 -17.58 16.52
N TYR A 8 12.30 -17.83 17.53
CA TYR A 8 13.71 -17.38 17.55
C TYR A 8 14.55 -18.12 16.52
N SER A 9 14.34 -19.43 16.36
CA SER A 9 15.03 -20.21 15.32
C SER A 9 14.64 -19.78 13.90
N ARG A 10 13.37 -19.40 13.66
CA ARG A 10 12.95 -18.79 12.40
C ARG A 10 13.58 -17.42 12.17
N PHE A 11 13.59 -16.55 13.19
CA PHE A 11 14.24 -15.24 13.11
C PHE A 11 15.73 -15.36 12.77
N LEU A 12 16.45 -16.27 13.45
CA LEU A 12 17.87 -16.50 13.19
C LEU A 12 18.11 -17.04 11.77
N PHE A 13 17.26 -17.96 11.30
CA PHE A 13 17.34 -18.54 9.96
C PHE A 13 17.16 -17.49 8.85
N PHE A 14 16.17 -16.59 8.99
CA PHE A 14 15.97 -15.51 8.02
C PHE A 14 17.08 -14.46 8.08
N PHE A 15 17.57 -14.16 9.29
CA PHE A 15 18.66 -13.22 9.50
C PHE A 15 19.98 -13.71 8.90
N GLU A 16 20.34 -14.98 9.10
CA GLU A 16 21.58 -15.56 8.57
C GLU A 16 21.57 -15.70 7.04
N ARG A 17 20.41 -15.90 6.43
CA ARG A 17 20.30 -16.24 5.01
C ARG A 17 20.08 -15.03 4.09
N HIS A 18 19.43 -13.97 4.58
CA HIS A 18 19.08 -12.79 3.77
C HIS A 18 19.36 -11.44 4.49
N GLY A 19 20.03 -11.47 5.65
CA GLY A 19 20.38 -10.26 6.42
C GLY A 19 19.18 -9.52 7.01
N LEU A 20 19.40 -8.28 7.46
CA LEU A 20 18.35 -7.38 7.98
C LEU A 20 17.24 -7.10 6.94
N VAL A 21 17.62 -7.03 5.66
CA VAL A 21 16.71 -6.75 4.55
C VAL A 21 15.77 -7.92 4.31
N GLY A 22 16.25 -9.15 4.27
CA GLY A 22 15.37 -10.31 4.13
C GLY A 22 14.59 -10.69 5.38
N LEU A 23 15.02 -10.23 6.56
CA LEU A 23 14.20 -10.30 7.77
C LEU A 23 13.00 -9.34 7.69
N LEU A 24 13.22 -8.11 7.20
CA LEU A 24 12.18 -7.08 7.06
C LEU A 24 11.25 -7.34 5.87
N LEU A 25 11.81 -7.74 4.73
CA LEU A 25 11.06 -8.05 3.51
C LEU A 25 10.56 -9.49 3.49
N SER A 26 10.94 -10.34 4.44
CA SER A 26 10.47 -11.73 4.55
C SER A 26 10.51 -12.51 3.22
N GLY A 27 11.57 -12.33 2.43
CA GLY A 27 11.74 -12.96 1.11
C GLY A 27 10.98 -12.29 -0.05
N ARG A 28 10.43 -11.09 0.12
CA ARG A 28 9.73 -10.36 -0.95
C ARG A 28 10.65 -9.85 -2.06
N ASP A 29 11.94 -9.74 -1.79
CA ASP A 29 12.98 -9.48 -2.78
C ASP A 29 13.01 -10.54 -3.89
N THR A 30 12.81 -11.82 -3.55
CA THR A 30 12.77 -12.89 -4.56
C THR A 30 11.49 -12.83 -5.39
N PHE A 31 10.35 -12.49 -4.78
CA PHE A 31 9.09 -12.32 -5.52
C PHE A 31 9.14 -11.16 -6.51
N ILE A 32 9.79 -10.04 -6.15
CA ILE A 32 9.99 -8.91 -7.07
C ILE A 32 10.81 -9.35 -8.28
N ALA A 33 11.91 -10.09 -8.06
CA ALA A 33 12.77 -10.54 -9.14
C ALA A 33 12.05 -11.50 -10.11
N GLU A 34 11.28 -12.45 -9.59
CA GLU A 34 10.48 -13.39 -10.39
C GLU A 34 9.41 -12.67 -11.22
N LEU A 35 8.64 -11.79 -10.60
CA LEU A 35 7.59 -11.02 -11.27
C LEU A 35 8.17 -10.05 -12.30
N TRP A 36 9.32 -9.45 -12.02
CA TRP A 36 10.04 -8.61 -12.98
C TRP A 36 10.52 -9.41 -14.20
N MET A 37 11.02 -10.63 -14.00
CA MET A 37 11.42 -11.51 -15.09
C MET A 37 10.22 -11.84 -15.99
N LEU A 38 9.09 -12.25 -15.41
CA LEU A 38 7.85 -12.52 -16.16
C LEU A 38 7.29 -11.28 -16.87
N PHE A 39 7.41 -10.11 -16.24
CA PHE A 39 7.00 -8.84 -16.82
C PHE A 39 7.83 -8.50 -18.06
N SER A 40 9.15 -8.72 -18.01
CA SER A 40 10.08 -8.43 -19.10
C SER A 40 9.93 -9.35 -20.33
N GLN A 41 9.31 -10.52 -20.15
CA GLN A 41 9.12 -11.49 -21.24
C GLN A 41 7.97 -11.13 -22.19
N LYS A 42 7.03 -10.28 -21.76
CA LYS A 42 5.93 -9.79 -22.60
C LYS A 42 6.26 -8.44 -23.21
N ASN A 43 5.39 -7.91 -24.07
CA ASN A 43 5.53 -6.56 -24.63
C ASN A 43 5.69 -5.50 -23.53
N ILE A 44 6.94 -5.06 -23.32
CA ILE A 44 7.33 -4.15 -22.24
C ILE A 44 6.55 -2.85 -22.29
N PHE A 45 6.29 -2.30 -23.49
CA PHE A 45 5.61 -1.01 -23.64
C PHE A 45 4.15 -1.06 -23.17
N LEU A 46 3.36 -2.03 -23.66
CA LEU A 46 1.96 -2.20 -23.26
C LEU A 46 1.84 -2.66 -21.81
N GLY A 47 2.72 -3.56 -21.37
CA GLY A 47 2.79 -4.00 -19.97
C GLY A 47 3.11 -2.85 -19.02
N PHE A 48 3.95 -1.89 -19.43
CA PHE A 48 4.27 -0.73 -18.60
C PHE A 48 3.08 0.21 -18.41
N LEU A 49 2.25 0.43 -19.43
CA LEU A 49 1.07 1.29 -19.31
C LEU A 49 -0.10 0.59 -18.60
N PHE A 50 -0.45 -0.63 -19.03
CA PHE A 50 -1.68 -1.30 -18.63
C PHE A 50 -1.48 -2.53 -17.73
N GLY A 51 -0.24 -2.94 -17.49
CA GLY A 51 0.07 -4.15 -16.74
C GLY A 51 -0.20 -5.43 -17.55
N ASN A 52 0.07 -6.57 -16.93
CA ASN A 52 -0.18 -7.88 -17.53
C ASN A 52 -1.46 -8.56 -17.00
N GLY A 53 -2.12 -7.97 -16.00
CA GLY A 53 -3.27 -8.54 -15.31
C GLY A 53 -2.88 -9.60 -14.27
N VAL A 54 -3.70 -9.76 -13.24
CA VAL A 54 -3.50 -10.75 -12.16
C VAL A 54 -3.46 -12.18 -12.70
N SER A 55 -4.36 -12.49 -13.64
CA SER A 55 -4.51 -13.84 -14.20
C SER A 55 -3.24 -14.33 -14.89
N TYR A 56 -2.49 -13.44 -15.55
CA TYR A 56 -1.24 -13.81 -16.19
C TYR A 56 -0.22 -14.34 -15.18
N TYR A 57 -0.09 -13.71 -14.01
CA TYR A 57 0.87 -14.16 -13.01
C TYR A 57 0.41 -15.40 -12.26
N ALA A 58 -0.91 -15.57 -12.09
CA ALA A 58 -1.49 -16.75 -11.43
C ALA A 58 -1.18 -18.07 -12.16
N ASP A 59 -0.93 -18.01 -13.47
CA ASP A 59 -0.60 -19.19 -14.28
C ASP A 59 0.87 -19.61 -14.18
N PHE A 60 1.78 -18.73 -13.76
CA PHE A 60 3.24 -18.97 -13.78
C PHE A 60 3.91 -18.96 -12.41
N THR A 61 3.45 -18.17 -11.44
CA THR A 61 4.07 -18.08 -10.10
C THR A 61 3.09 -17.55 -9.04
N LYS A 62 3.58 -17.21 -7.84
CA LYS A 62 2.84 -16.48 -6.81
C LYS A 62 2.37 -15.13 -7.37
N TYR A 63 1.06 -14.91 -7.36
CA TYR A 63 0.38 -13.79 -8.02
C TYR A 63 0.69 -12.38 -7.48
N SER A 64 1.42 -12.27 -6.36
CA SER A 64 1.60 -11.03 -5.59
C SER A 64 2.94 -11.00 -4.87
N VAL A 65 3.58 -9.83 -4.88
CA VAL A 65 4.74 -9.44 -4.06
C VAL A 65 4.34 -9.18 -2.61
N GLU A 66 3.04 -9.05 -2.32
CA GLU A 66 2.47 -8.57 -1.05
C GLU A 66 2.91 -7.13 -0.74
N MET A 67 3.05 -6.30 -1.77
CA MET A 67 3.34 -4.87 -1.65
C MET A 67 2.39 -4.12 -2.56
N ASP A 68 1.46 -3.33 -2.00
CA ASP A 68 0.32 -2.80 -2.77
C ASP A 68 0.72 -2.01 -4.02
N LEU A 69 1.75 -1.16 -3.93
CA LEU A 69 2.18 -0.36 -5.08
C LEU A 69 2.83 -1.21 -6.17
N LEU A 70 3.61 -2.24 -5.79
CA LEU A 70 4.25 -3.13 -6.75
C LEU A 70 3.24 -4.10 -7.38
N ASP A 71 2.30 -4.61 -6.59
CA ASP A 71 1.22 -5.45 -7.10
C ASP A 71 0.36 -4.68 -8.09
N MET A 72 -0.02 -3.44 -7.77
CA MET A 72 -0.78 -2.61 -8.71
C MET A 72 0.03 -2.23 -9.95
N PHE A 73 1.35 -2.09 -9.87
CA PHE A 73 2.20 -1.94 -11.04
C PHE A 73 2.22 -3.20 -11.92
N PHE A 74 2.45 -4.38 -11.35
CA PHE A 74 2.54 -5.59 -12.14
C PHE A 74 1.19 -5.96 -12.78
N TRP A 75 0.09 -5.75 -12.05
CA TRP A 75 -1.26 -6.09 -12.50
C TRP A 75 -1.83 -5.07 -13.49
N HIS A 76 -1.70 -3.77 -13.19
CA HIS A 76 -2.39 -2.70 -13.90
C HIS A 76 -1.43 -1.65 -14.50
N GLY A 77 -0.13 -1.83 -14.37
CA GLY A 77 0.90 -0.94 -14.92
C GLY A 77 0.90 0.43 -14.25
N LEU A 78 1.42 1.40 -15.00
CA LEU A 78 1.43 2.80 -14.60
C LEU A 78 0.01 3.36 -14.42
N SER A 79 -0.97 2.86 -15.18
CA SER A 79 -2.36 3.31 -15.07
C SER A 79 -2.97 3.01 -13.70
N GLY A 80 -2.67 1.82 -13.14
CA GLY A 80 -3.11 1.44 -11.79
C GLY A 80 -2.48 2.30 -10.71
N ILE A 81 -1.16 2.49 -10.77
CA ILE A 81 -0.46 3.38 -9.81
C ILE A 81 -1.02 4.79 -9.90
N ALA A 82 -1.18 5.34 -11.11
CA ALA A 82 -1.69 6.69 -11.29
C ALA A 82 -3.07 6.87 -10.65
N LEU A 83 -3.97 5.89 -10.80
CA LEU A 83 -5.30 5.93 -10.20
C LEU A 83 -5.23 5.96 -8.67
N VAL A 84 -4.39 5.11 -8.06
CA VAL A 84 -4.21 5.07 -6.60
C VAL A 84 -3.63 6.38 -6.09
N VAL A 85 -2.58 6.88 -6.74
CA VAL A 85 -1.89 8.10 -6.36
C VAL A 85 -2.84 9.30 -6.49
N VAL A 86 -3.56 9.42 -7.59
CA VAL A 86 -4.55 10.49 -7.79
C VAL A 86 -5.66 10.43 -6.74
N THR A 87 -6.19 9.23 -6.47
CA THR A 87 -7.24 9.04 -5.46
C THR A 87 -6.73 9.40 -4.06
N PHE A 88 -5.52 8.98 -3.72
CA PHE A 88 -4.88 9.28 -2.45
C PHE A 88 -4.63 10.78 -2.27
N PHE A 89 -4.11 11.46 -3.30
CA PHE A 89 -3.91 12.90 -3.28
C PHE A 89 -5.24 13.64 -3.18
N TYR A 90 -6.26 13.24 -3.93
CA TYR A 90 -7.58 13.85 -3.88
C TYR A 90 -8.20 13.76 -2.47
N LEU A 91 -8.16 12.58 -1.85
CA LEU A 91 -8.67 12.37 -0.50
C LEU A 91 -7.84 13.06 0.58
N SER A 92 -6.52 13.18 0.39
CA SER A 92 -5.62 13.82 1.36
C SER A 92 -5.48 15.33 1.17
N HIS A 93 -5.90 15.89 0.03
CA HIS A 93 -5.74 17.31 -0.29
C HIS A 93 -6.44 18.21 0.74
N ARG A 94 -7.65 17.85 1.18
CA ARG A 94 -8.41 18.68 2.13
C ARG A 94 -7.83 18.63 3.54
N SER A 95 -7.41 17.45 3.99
CA SER A 95 -6.77 17.30 5.30
C SER A 95 -5.39 17.96 5.34
N TRP A 96 -4.66 17.98 4.21
CA TRP A 96 -3.43 18.75 4.05
C TRP A 96 -3.68 20.27 4.13
N ALA A 97 -4.64 20.78 3.35
CA ALA A 97 -4.93 22.22 3.32
C ALA A 97 -5.37 22.78 4.68
N ASN A 98 -6.11 21.98 5.45
CA ASN A 98 -6.62 22.35 6.77
C ASN A 98 -5.72 21.87 7.92
N TYR A 99 -4.49 21.40 7.64
CA TYR A 99 -3.62 20.79 8.65
C TYR A 99 -3.24 21.75 9.78
N SER A 100 -3.09 23.05 9.47
CA SER A 100 -2.68 24.09 10.43
C SER A 100 -3.84 24.92 10.96
N ASP A 101 -5.08 24.57 10.61
CA ASP A 101 -6.26 25.31 11.02
C ASP A 101 -6.89 24.63 12.25
N ASP A 102 -6.83 25.33 13.40
CA ASP A 102 -7.40 24.86 14.67
C ASP A 102 -8.92 24.66 14.61
N ASN A 103 -9.60 25.19 13.58
CA ASN A 103 -11.02 25.01 13.37
C ASN A 103 -11.40 23.64 12.81
N TYR A 104 -10.43 22.87 12.32
CA TYR A 104 -10.63 21.51 11.80
C TYR A 104 -9.95 20.48 12.71
N PRO A 105 -10.57 20.09 13.84
CA PRO A 105 -9.93 19.23 14.85
C PRO A 105 -9.54 17.85 14.31
N PHE A 106 -10.23 17.36 13.27
CA PHE A 106 -9.97 16.05 12.68
C PHE A 106 -8.97 16.06 11.51
N ALA A 107 -8.65 17.23 10.94
CA ALA A 107 -7.81 17.31 9.73
C ALA A 107 -6.40 16.73 9.97
N ARG A 108 -5.78 17.06 11.10
CA ARG A 108 -4.43 16.59 11.47
C ARG A 108 -4.36 15.07 11.66
N THR A 109 -5.35 14.52 12.35
CA THR A 109 -5.47 13.07 12.58
C THR A 109 -5.64 12.33 11.25
N ILE A 110 -6.58 12.78 10.40
CA ILE A 110 -6.87 12.14 9.11
C ILE A 110 -5.66 12.18 8.19
N PHE A 111 -4.94 13.31 8.13
CA PHE A 111 -3.73 13.40 7.32
C PHE A 111 -2.65 12.42 7.79
N THR A 112 -2.42 12.34 9.10
CA THR A 112 -1.46 11.41 9.70
C THR A 112 -1.85 9.95 9.43
N THR A 113 -3.14 9.63 9.58
CA THR A 113 -3.67 8.30 9.28
C THR A 113 -3.48 7.93 7.81
N ASN A 114 -3.75 8.84 6.86
CA ASN A 114 -3.54 8.58 5.43
C ASN A 114 -2.07 8.28 5.13
N LEU A 115 -1.14 9.05 5.70
CA LEU A 115 0.30 8.83 5.51
C LEU A 115 0.76 7.50 6.10
N MET A 116 0.27 7.16 7.29
CA MET A 116 0.52 5.87 7.93
C MET A 116 -0.06 4.70 7.11
N LEU A 117 -1.26 4.87 6.54
CA LEU A 117 -1.92 3.88 5.72
C LEU A 117 -1.13 3.61 4.43
N LEU A 118 -0.58 4.65 3.78
CA LEU A 118 0.32 4.52 2.64
C LEU A 118 1.65 3.83 3.01
N ALA A 119 2.18 4.06 4.22
CA ALA A 119 3.38 3.37 4.67
C ALA A 119 3.11 1.88 4.90
N ILE A 120 2.07 1.56 5.69
CA ILE A 120 1.75 0.18 6.05
C ILE A 120 1.30 -0.62 4.83
N SER A 121 0.61 -0.01 3.86
CA SER A 121 0.22 -0.68 2.61
C SER A 121 1.41 -1.27 1.84
N ASN A 122 2.56 -0.61 1.92
CA ASN A 122 3.79 -1.08 1.28
C ASN A 122 4.52 -2.14 2.12
N PHE A 123 4.35 -2.16 3.45
CA PHE A 123 5.00 -3.15 4.32
C PHE A 123 4.17 -4.39 4.59
N SER A 124 2.84 -4.28 4.67
CA SER A 124 1.97 -5.42 4.92
C SER A 124 1.46 -6.04 3.62
N GLY A 125 1.26 -5.20 2.59
CA GLY A 125 0.49 -5.58 1.42
C GLY A 125 -1.00 -5.72 1.74
N HIS A 126 -1.79 -5.81 0.68
CA HIS A 126 -3.23 -6.04 0.66
C HIS A 126 -4.11 -5.01 1.35
N ILE A 127 -3.62 -3.80 1.63
CA ILE A 127 -4.40 -2.75 2.29
C ILE A 127 -5.24 -2.02 1.25
N PHE A 128 -4.60 -1.48 0.21
CA PHE A 128 -5.29 -0.82 -0.89
C PHE A 128 -5.99 -1.79 -1.83
N THR A 129 -5.53 -3.05 -1.93
CA THR A 129 -6.24 -4.08 -2.70
C THR A 129 -7.42 -4.69 -1.94
N SER A 130 -7.60 -4.35 -0.66
CA SER A 130 -8.74 -4.82 0.14
C SER A 130 -10.00 -4.00 -0.13
N GLY A 131 -11.05 -4.67 -0.58
CA GLY A 131 -12.35 -4.04 -0.83
C GLY A 131 -13.00 -3.41 0.41
N MET A 132 -12.66 -3.88 1.61
CA MET A 132 -13.20 -3.30 2.86
C MET A 132 -12.67 -1.88 3.10
N LEU A 133 -11.39 -1.66 2.82
CA LEU A 133 -10.76 -0.36 3.00
C LEU A 133 -11.23 0.64 1.95
N ALA A 134 -11.49 0.19 0.73
CA ALA A 134 -12.03 1.01 -0.35
C ALA A 134 -13.33 1.74 0.06
N PHE A 135 -14.16 1.12 0.90
CA PHE A 135 -15.40 1.73 1.39
C PHE A 135 -15.20 2.59 2.64
N ILE A 136 -14.48 2.07 3.65
CA ILE A 136 -14.36 2.74 4.96
C ILE A 136 -13.48 4.00 4.86
N TRP A 137 -12.45 3.99 4.02
CA TRP A 137 -11.48 5.06 3.93
C TRP A 137 -12.07 6.41 3.46
N PRO A 138 -12.87 6.48 2.38
CA PRO A 138 -13.57 7.72 2.01
C PRO A 138 -14.50 8.23 3.11
N CYS A 139 -15.26 7.35 3.77
CA CYS A 139 -16.14 7.72 4.88
C CYS A 139 -15.37 8.35 6.04
N PHE A 140 -14.19 7.81 6.37
CA PHE A 140 -13.31 8.38 7.39
C PHE A 140 -12.75 9.74 6.97
N VAL A 141 -12.32 9.89 5.71
CA VAL A 141 -11.80 11.15 5.16
C VAL A 141 -12.87 12.26 5.13
N MET A 142 -14.16 11.93 5.01
CA MET A 142 -15.24 12.92 5.06
C MET A 142 -15.28 13.70 6.40
N LEU A 143 -14.75 13.13 7.49
CA LEU A 143 -14.62 13.85 8.76
C LEU A 143 -13.68 15.06 8.68
N ALA A 144 -12.79 15.14 7.68
CA ALA A 144 -11.94 16.30 7.43
C ALA A 144 -12.74 17.54 6.97
N TYR A 145 -13.98 17.34 6.52
CA TYR A 145 -14.90 18.42 6.14
C TYR A 145 -15.77 18.90 7.30
N TYR A 146 -15.72 18.22 8.45
CA TYR A 146 -16.48 18.63 9.62
C TYR A 146 -15.93 19.95 10.19
N ASP A 147 -16.79 20.96 10.19
CA ASP A 147 -16.54 22.27 10.79
C ASP A 147 -17.59 22.50 11.89
N PRO A 148 -17.18 22.57 13.17
CA PRO A 148 -18.11 22.75 14.28
C PRO A 148 -18.89 24.06 14.21
N ARG A 149 -18.36 25.10 13.54
CA ARG A 149 -19.02 26.42 13.43
C ARG A 149 -20.30 26.37 12.58
N ARG A 150 -20.29 25.54 11.53
CA ARG A 150 -21.44 25.35 10.63
C ARG A 150 -22.60 24.59 11.27
N VAL A 151 -22.34 23.87 12.35
CA VAL A 151 -23.35 23.12 13.10
C VAL A 151 -24.04 24.01 14.13
N THR A 152 -23.33 24.97 14.71
CA THR A 152 -23.86 25.92 15.69
C THR A 152 -24.66 27.08 15.09
N GLU A 153 -24.55 27.33 13.78
CA GLU A 153 -25.32 28.37 13.06
C GLU A 153 -26.71 27.91 12.57
N LYS A 154 -27.10 26.64 12.79
CA LYS A 154 -28.42 26.10 12.47
C LYS A 154 -29.27 25.89 13.72
#